data_AF-A0AAV6ZQY1-F1
#
_entry.id   AF-A0AAV6ZQY1-F1
#
_cell.length_a   1.000
_cell.length_b   1.000
_cell.length_c   1.000
_cell.angle_alpha   90.00
_cell.angle_beta   90.00
_cell.angle_gamma   90.00
#
_symmetry.space_group_name_H-M   'P 1'
#
loop_
_entity.id
_entity.type
_entity.pdbx_description
1 polymer ?
#
loop_
_entity_poly.entity_id
_entity_poly.type
_entity_poly.pdbx_seq_one_letter_code
_entity_poly.pdbx_strand_id
1 'polypeptide(L)'
;VLDPARPLFQGQPKEVTIDAGDADFVMAVHTDTGTVGLGIQTLVGHVDFFPNGGKQMPGCDGSQILDFDLTKGLLIATRDVVLCNHVFSYKVSIAAILNPDGFMGYCADDEDSFKKGAGFPCKNDSCSLMSFFNNRRNTTSCRKYYLITGPHGDFARKSAPKYKRTRTETFSLISCILPEGSASIPLLRSIEMGGDKEKRNST
;
A
#
# COMPACT_ATOMS: atom_id res chain seq x y z
N VAL A 1 -8.31 -12.07 -5.74
CA VAL A 1 -8.44 -12.79 -4.46
C VAL A 1 -7.98 -11.87 -3.35
N LEU A 2 -8.75 -11.77 -2.27
CA LEU A 2 -8.55 -10.80 -1.20
C LEU A 2 -8.23 -11.55 0.09
N ASP A 3 -6.99 -11.41 0.55
CA ASP A 3 -6.37 -12.04 1.70
C ASP A 3 -6.81 -13.51 1.91
N PRO A 4 -6.42 -14.43 1.00
CA PRO A 4 -6.89 -15.80 1.06
C PRO A 4 -6.58 -16.45 2.42
N ALA A 5 -7.52 -17.23 2.97
CA ALA A 5 -7.39 -17.80 4.30
C ALA A 5 -6.19 -18.76 4.41
N ARG A 6 -5.43 -18.65 5.50
CA ARG A 6 -4.35 -19.55 5.89
C ARG A 6 -4.84 -20.83 6.57
N PRO A 7 -5.77 -20.79 7.55
CA PRO A 7 -6.23 -21.99 8.22
C PRO A 7 -6.77 -23.01 7.21
N LEU A 8 -6.35 -24.26 7.33
CA LEU A 8 -6.73 -25.39 6.47
C LEU A 8 -6.21 -25.35 5.02
N PHE A 9 -5.68 -24.23 4.51
CA PHE A 9 -5.23 -24.11 3.11
C PHE A 9 -3.71 -23.98 2.95
N GLN A 10 -2.99 -23.41 3.93
CA GLN A 10 -1.55 -23.25 3.79
C GLN A 10 -0.81 -24.59 3.79
N GLY A 11 0.05 -24.78 2.79
CA GLY A 11 0.80 -26.01 2.59
C GLY A 11 -0.02 -27.15 1.96
N GLN A 12 -1.29 -26.91 1.64
CA GLN A 12 -2.10 -27.87 0.91
C GLN A 12 -1.76 -27.90 -0.59
N PRO A 13 -2.10 -29.00 -1.29
CA PRO A 13 -1.97 -29.07 -2.74
C PRO A 13 -2.78 -27.97 -3.46
N LYS A 14 -2.31 -27.57 -4.64
CA LYS A 14 -2.98 -26.54 -5.48
C LYS A 14 -4.39 -26.94 -5.91
N GLU A 15 -4.74 -28.22 -5.83
CA GLU A 15 -6.08 -28.71 -6.18
C GLU A 15 -7.15 -28.30 -5.16
N VAL A 16 -6.74 -27.90 -3.94
CA VAL A 16 -7.66 -27.51 -2.85
C VAL A 16 -7.39 -26.12 -2.29
N THR A 17 -6.39 -25.42 -2.83
CA THR A 17 -6.02 -24.05 -2.46
C THR A 17 -5.95 -23.21 -3.72
N ILE A 18 -6.38 -21.95 -3.62
CA ILE A 18 -6.28 -21.01 -4.74
C ILE A 18 -4.86 -20.98 -5.32
N ASP A 19 -4.76 -21.07 -6.65
CA ASP A 19 -3.52 -21.02 -7.41
C ASP A 19 -3.65 -20.16 -8.67
N ALA A 20 -2.51 -19.78 -9.26
CA ALA A 20 -2.47 -19.05 -10.51
C ALA A 20 -3.16 -19.82 -11.65
N GLY A 21 -3.15 -21.15 -11.63
CA GLY A 21 -3.80 -21.98 -12.65
C GLY A 21 -5.33 -21.96 -12.66
N ASP A 22 -5.99 -21.37 -11.65
CA ASP A 22 -7.45 -21.41 -11.50
C ASP A 22 -8.19 -20.46 -12.46
N ALA A 23 -7.48 -19.50 -13.08
CA ALA A 23 -8.04 -18.56 -14.04
C ALA A 23 -6.96 -18.02 -15.01
N ASP A 24 -7.40 -17.40 -16.11
CA ASP A 24 -6.50 -16.72 -17.07
C ASP A 24 -5.57 -15.69 -16.43
N PHE A 25 -6.01 -15.10 -15.32
CA PHE A 25 -5.23 -14.18 -14.50
C PHE A 25 -5.74 -14.18 -13.06
N VAL A 26 -4.83 -14.28 -12.11
CA VAL A 26 -5.12 -14.29 -10.68
C VAL A 26 -4.27 -13.21 -10.02
N MET A 27 -4.94 -12.19 -9.48
CA MET A 27 -4.33 -11.19 -8.61
C MET A 27 -4.71 -11.50 -7.16
N ALA A 28 -3.71 -11.61 -6.29
CA ALA A 28 -3.91 -11.76 -4.85
C ALA A 28 -3.46 -10.49 -4.10
N VAL A 29 -4.16 -10.16 -3.02
CA VAL A 29 -3.82 -9.04 -2.13
C VAL A 29 -3.69 -9.60 -0.72
N HIS A 30 -2.50 -9.51 -0.14
CA HIS A 30 -2.15 -10.07 1.16
C HIS A 30 -2.04 -8.96 2.19
N THR A 31 -2.84 -8.99 3.25
CA THR A 31 -2.91 -7.93 4.27
C THR A 31 -2.81 -8.45 5.70
N ASP A 32 -2.97 -9.75 5.93
CA ASP A 32 -2.89 -10.36 7.26
C ASP A 32 -2.03 -11.64 7.27
N THR A 33 -0.82 -11.55 6.73
CA THR A 33 0.13 -12.70 6.62
C THR A 33 1.09 -12.82 7.80
N GLY A 34 0.86 -12.07 8.88
CA GLY A 34 1.67 -12.13 10.09
C GLY A 34 1.65 -13.50 10.78
N THR A 35 2.48 -13.69 11.81
CA THR A 35 2.60 -14.97 12.54
C THR A 35 1.24 -15.48 13.08
N VAL A 36 0.42 -14.56 13.58
CA VAL A 36 -0.94 -14.82 14.09
C VAL A 36 -2.04 -14.41 13.10
N GLY A 37 -1.68 -14.11 11.85
CA GLY A 37 -2.59 -13.64 10.84
C GLY A 37 -3.45 -14.74 10.22
N LEU A 38 -4.60 -14.35 9.68
CA LEU A 38 -5.57 -15.21 9.01
C LEU A 38 -5.26 -15.42 7.53
N GLY A 39 -4.40 -14.59 6.92
CA GLY A 39 -4.04 -14.62 5.51
C GLY A 39 -2.88 -15.58 5.19
N ILE A 40 -2.97 -16.26 4.04
CA ILE A 40 -1.96 -17.19 3.55
C ILE A 40 -0.68 -16.44 3.17
N GLN A 41 0.48 -17.01 3.52
CA GLN A 41 1.79 -16.40 3.27
C GLN A 41 2.38 -16.77 1.90
N THR A 42 1.95 -17.90 1.34
CA THR A 42 2.43 -18.39 0.05
C THR A 42 1.83 -17.57 -1.10
N LEU A 43 2.60 -17.43 -2.18
CA LEU A 43 2.12 -16.82 -3.42
C LEU A 43 1.07 -17.73 -4.05
N VAL A 44 -0.07 -17.16 -4.41
CA VAL A 44 -1.21 -17.87 -4.99
C VAL A 44 -1.65 -17.26 -6.32
N GLY A 45 -1.13 -16.09 -6.69
CA GLY A 45 -1.50 -15.39 -7.91
C GLY A 45 -0.44 -15.45 -9.01
N HIS A 46 -0.83 -14.99 -10.18
CA HIS A 46 0.12 -14.49 -11.19
C HIS A 46 0.84 -13.26 -10.65
N VAL A 47 0.10 -12.41 -9.91
CA VAL A 47 0.63 -11.29 -9.16
C VAL A 47 0.06 -11.30 -7.75
N ASP A 48 0.92 -11.12 -6.76
CA ASP A 48 0.62 -11.11 -5.33
C ASP A 48 1.10 -9.77 -4.77
N PHE A 49 0.17 -8.97 -4.28
CA PHE A 49 0.44 -7.66 -3.70
C PHE A 49 0.50 -7.76 -2.18
N PHE A 50 1.51 -7.12 -1.59
CA PHE A 50 1.72 -7.02 -0.14
C PHE A 50 1.71 -5.54 0.30
N PRO A 51 0.54 -4.88 0.35
CA PRO A 51 0.42 -3.52 0.88
C PRO A 51 1.03 -3.44 2.28
N ASN A 52 1.90 -2.46 2.52
CA ASN A 52 2.56 -2.23 3.80
C ASN A 52 3.27 -3.49 4.36
N GLY A 53 3.82 -4.32 3.46
CA GLY A 53 4.49 -5.57 3.83
C GLY A 53 3.54 -6.75 4.05
N GLY A 54 2.22 -6.53 3.97
CA GLY A 54 1.19 -7.57 4.00
C GLY A 54 0.92 -8.20 5.37
N LYS A 55 1.40 -7.58 6.46
CA LYS A 55 1.30 -8.12 7.83
C LYS A 55 0.50 -7.23 8.77
N GLN A 56 0.76 -5.92 8.75
CA GLN A 56 0.13 -4.96 9.63
C GLN A 56 -0.30 -3.74 8.82
N MET A 57 -1.61 -3.52 8.74
CA MET A 57 -2.18 -2.44 7.95
C MET A 57 -2.24 -1.16 8.78
N PRO A 58 -1.93 0.01 8.20
CA PRO A 58 -2.11 1.29 8.88
C PRO A 58 -3.57 1.48 9.29
N GLY A 59 -3.80 1.95 10.53
CA GLY A 59 -5.15 2.11 11.10
C GLY A 59 -5.75 0.82 11.69
N CYS A 60 -5.02 -0.29 11.64
CA CYS A 60 -5.29 -1.46 12.47
C CYS A 60 -4.29 -1.44 13.64
N ASP A 61 -4.73 -1.20 14.86
CA ASP A 61 -3.88 -1.28 16.05
C ASP A 61 -3.82 -2.72 16.59
N GLY A 62 -2.65 -3.15 17.07
CA GLY A 62 -2.26 -4.55 17.26
C GLY A 62 -3.10 -5.37 18.24
N SER A 63 -3.56 -6.52 17.72
CA SER A 63 -3.86 -7.82 18.35
C SER A 63 -4.06 -7.89 19.87
N GLN A 64 -5.29 -8.18 20.30
CA GLN A 64 -5.48 -9.10 21.43
C GLN A 64 -5.36 -10.53 20.87
N ILE A 65 -4.51 -11.34 21.51
CA ILE A 65 -4.38 -12.78 21.24
C ILE A 65 -5.72 -13.43 21.53
N LEU A 66 -6.26 -14.18 20.57
CA LEU A 66 -7.32 -15.13 20.87
C LEU A 66 -6.93 -16.50 20.35
N ASP A 67 -7.00 -17.47 21.25
CA ASP A 67 -6.93 -18.89 20.96
C ASP A 67 -8.00 -19.23 19.91
N PHE A 68 -7.56 -19.43 18.68
CA PHE A 68 -8.40 -19.83 17.57
C PHE A 68 -8.66 -21.34 17.67
N ASP A 69 -9.69 -21.70 18.42
CA ASP A 69 -10.17 -23.07 18.51
C ASP A 69 -11.08 -23.39 17.30
N LEU A 70 -10.47 -24.02 16.29
CA LEU A 70 -11.11 -24.52 15.07
C LEU A 70 -12.24 -25.54 15.34
N THR A 71 -12.29 -26.16 16.52
CA THR A 71 -13.34 -27.15 16.85
C THR A 71 -14.66 -26.52 17.27
N LYS A 72 -14.70 -25.21 17.55
CA LYS A 72 -15.89 -24.51 18.05
C LYS A 72 -16.60 -23.63 17.02
N GLY A 73 -16.08 -23.52 15.79
CA GLY A 73 -16.81 -22.88 14.69
C GLY A 73 -17.25 -21.41 14.94
N LEU A 74 -16.40 -20.54 15.52
CA LEU A 74 -16.50 -19.05 15.59
C LEU A 74 -17.77 -18.45 16.28
N LEU A 75 -17.84 -17.35 17.05
CA LEU A 75 -17.07 -16.12 17.36
C LEU A 75 -17.44 -15.69 18.81
N ILE A 76 -16.52 -15.60 19.77
CA ILE A 76 -16.78 -14.90 21.05
C ILE A 76 -16.25 -13.45 20.93
N ALA A 77 -17.16 -12.54 20.59
CA ALA A 77 -17.20 -11.12 21.03
C ALA A 77 -15.97 -10.18 20.88
N THR A 78 -15.05 -10.36 19.94
CA THR A 78 -13.94 -9.38 19.69
C THR A 78 -13.81 -8.99 18.21
N ARG A 79 -14.96 -8.67 17.58
CA ARG A 79 -15.13 -8.46 16.14
C ARG A 79 -14.18 -7.46 15.47
N ASP A 80 -13.61 -6.50 16.19
CA ASP A 80 -12.95 -5.35 15.54
C ASP A 80 -11.42 -5.47 15.40
N VAL A 81 -10.76 -6.34 16.16
CA VAL A 81 -9.28 -6.29 16.30
C VAL A 81 -8.56 -7.35 15.46
N VAL A 82 -9.02 -8.60 15.49
CA VAL A 82 -8.35 -9.71 14.76
C VAL A 82 -8.67 -9.69 13.27
N LEU A 83 -9.85 -9.18 12.90
CA LEU A 83 -10.27 -9.10 11.50
C LEU A 83 -9.77 -7.85 10.77
N CYS A 84 -9.24 -6.84 11.45
CA CYS A 84 -8.95 -5.55 10.82
C CYS A 84 -7.98 -5.69 9.64
N ASN A 85 -6.83 -6.33 9.85
CA ASN A 85 -5.84 -6.59 8.81
C ASN A 85 -6.44 -7.44 7.68
N HIS A 86 -7.22 -8.47 8.01
CA HIS A 86 -7.83 -9.38 7.03
C HIS A 86 -8.86 -8.66 6.14
N VAL A 87 -9.73 -7.86 6.76
CA VAL A 87 -10.78 -7.03 6.14
C VAL A 87 -10.19 -5.88 5.33
N PHE A 88 -8.97 -5.42 5.65
CA PHE A 88 -8.32 -4.33 4.91
C PHE A 88 -8.17 -4.63 3.41
N SER A 89 -7.98 -5.90 3.04
CA SER A 89 -7.83 -6.34 1.65
C SER A 89 -8.96 -5.90 0.71
N TYR A 90 -10.23 -6.01 1.14
CA TYR A 90 -11.34 -5.54 0.32
C TYR A 90 -11.44 -4.01 0.34
N LYS A 91 -11.17 -3.36 1.48
CA LYS A 91 -11.23 -1.89 1.59
C LYS A 91 -10.25 -1.23 0.63
N VAL A 92 -9.00 -1.71 0.63
CA VAL A 92 -7.95 -1.19 -0.24
C VAL A 92 -8.22 -1.51 -1.71
N SER A 93 -8.80 -2.68 -2.01
CA SER A 93 -9.13 -3.08 -3.38
C SER A 93 -10.28 -2.25 -3.97
N ILE A 94 -11.30 -1.94 -3.17
CA ILE A 94 -12.37 -1.02 -3.59
C ILE A 94 -11.78 0.38 -3.86
N ALA A 95 -10.92 0.87 -2.97
CA ALA A 95 -10.29 2.17 -3.17
C ALA A 95 -9.40 2.21 -4.42
N ALA A 96 -8.77 1.10 -4.78
CA ALA A 96 -7.97 0.97 -6.00
C ALA A 96 -8.78 0.99 -7.30
N ILE A 97 -10.07 0.61 -7.25
CA ILE A 97 -10.98 0.81 -8.38
C ILE A 97 -11.24 2.31 -8.59
N LEU A 98 -11.38 3.06 -7.50
CA LEU A 98 -11.69 4.49 -7.52
C LEU A 98 -10.47 5.37 -7.81
N ASN A 99 -9.25 4.85 -7.60
CA ASN A 99 -8.00 5.59 -7.78
C ASN A 99 -7.05 4.81 -8.71
N PRO A 100 -7.20 4.95 -10.04
CA PRO A 100 -6.50 4.11 -11.02
C PRO A 100 -4.97 4.22 -10.98
N ASP A 101 -4.41 5.32 -10.49
CA ASP A 101 -2.95 5.51 -10.36
C ASP A 101 -2.46 5.47 -8.91
N GLY A 102 -3.35 5.17 -7.95
CA GLY A 102 -3.11 5.34 -6.52
C GLY A 102 -2.38 4.18 -5.84
N PHE A 103 -2.24 3.04 -6.53
CA PHE A 103 -1.83 1.76 -5.94
C PHE A 103 -0.77 1.03 -6.79
N MET A 104 0.29 1.76 -7.13
CA MET A 104 1.43 1.18 -7.86
C MET A 104 2.25 0.28 -6.93
N GLY A 105 2.32 -1.01 -7.25
CA GLY A 105 3.15 -2.00 -6.59
C GLY A 105 4.49 -2.20 -7.30
N TYR A 106 5.55 -2.37 -6.52
CA TYR A 106 6.92 -2.53 -6.98
C TYR A 106 7.42 -3.93 -6.69
N CYS A 107 8.02 -4.54 -7.69
CA CYS A 107 8.60 -5.87 -7.59
C CYS A 107 9.74 -5.89 -6.57
N ALA A 108 9.69 -6.83 -5.63
CA ALA A 108 10.81 -7.13 -4.74
C ALA A 108 10.69 -8.58 -4.21
N ASP A 109 11.84 -9.18 -3.88
CA ASP A 109 11.87 -10.55 -3.33
C ASP A 109 11.27 -10.62 -1.91
N ASP A 110 11.45 -9.53 -1.16
CA ASP A 110 11.03 -9.37 0.23
C ASP A 110 10.80 -7.89 0.60
N GLU A 111 10.23 -7.68 1.78
CA GLU A 111 9.86 -6.37 2.31
C GLU A 111 11.08 -5.47 2.58
N ASP A 112 12.22 -6.03 2.99
CA ASP A 112 13.44 -5.27 3.28
C ASP A 112 14.11 -4.78 2.00
N SER A 113 14.12 -5.62 0.97
CA SER A 113 14.56 -5.25 -0.38
C SER A 113 13.68 -4.13 -0.95
N PHE A 114 12.36 -4.21 -0.77
CA PHE A 114 11.44 -3.13 -1.12
C PHE A 114 11.75 -1.83 -0.36
N LYS A 115 11.96 -1.89 0.97
CA LYS A 115 12.32 -0.72 1.79
C LYS A 115 13.64 -0.08 1.35
N LYS A 116 14.58 -0.86 0.80
CA LYS A 116 15.84 -0.39 0.20
C LYS A 116 15.67 0.20 -1.21
N GLY A 117 14.47 0.10 -1.81
CA GLY A 117 14.14 0.69 -3.11
C GLY A 117 14.11 -0.30 -4.27
N ALA A 118 14.04 -1.62 -4.02
CA ALA A 118 13.86 -2.60 -5.08
C ALA A 118 12.59 -2.31 -5.90
N GLY A 119 12.70 -2.50 -7.22
CA GLY A 119 11.63 -2.20 -8.18
C GLY A 119 11.52 -0.72 -8.57
N PHE A 120 12.25 0.20 -7.93
CA PHE A 120 12.20 1.63 -8.24
C PHE A 120 13.45 2.12 -9.01
N PRO A 121 13.30 3.04 -10.00
CA PRO A 121 12.05 3.51 -10.58
C PRO A 121 11.41 2.42 -11.44
N CYS A 122 10.15 2.62 -11.80
CA CYS A 122 9.43 1.67 -12.62
C CYS A 122 10.10 1.47 -13.99
N LYS A 123 10.57 0.25 -14.25
CA LYS A 123 11.17 -0.19 -15.51
C LYS A 123 10.62 -1.57 -15.91
N ASN A 124 10.04 -1.70 -17.10
CA ASN A 124 9.48 -2.94 -17.63
C ASN A 124 8.47 -3.61 -16.65
N ASP A 125 8.77 -4.81 -16.16
CA ASP A 125 7.91 -5.60 -15.26
C ASP A 125 8.16 -5.38 -13.77
N SER A 126 9.02 -4.40 -13.43
CA SER A 126 9.32 -4.05 -12.04
C SER A 126 8.18 -3.35 -11.30
N CYS A 127 7.07 -3.03 -11.97
CA CYS A 127 5.84 -2.60 -11.29
C CYS A 127 4.59 -3.20 -11.91
N SER A 128 3.56 -3.25 -11.09
CA SER A 128 2.23 -3.67 -11.47
C SER A 128 1.23 -2.84 -10.69
N LEU A 129 0.12 -2.48 -11.33
CA LEU A 129 -0.93 -1.72 -10.68
C LEU A 129 -1.83 -2.69 -9.89
N MET A 130 -1.99 -2.47 -8.59
CA MET A 130 -2.99 -3.21 -7.82
C MET A 130 -4.36 -2.61 -8.14
N SER A 131 -5.04 -3.12 -9.16
CA SER A 131 -6.37 -2.65 -9.59
C SER A 131 -7.15 -3.79 -10.22
N PHE A 132 -8.48 -3.71 -10.14
CA PHE A 132 -9.39 -4.67 -10.79
C PHE A 132 -9.17 -4.75 -12.31
N PHE A 133 -8.77 -3.64 -12.94
CA PHE A 133 -8.54 -3.57 -14.39
C PHE A 133 -7.16 -4.06 -14.80
N ASN A 134 -6.33 -4.54 -13.87
CA ASN A 134 -5.03 -5.08 -14.21
C ASN A 134 -5.20 -6.40 -14.96
N ASN A 135 -4.70 -6.44 -16.20
CA ASN A 135 -4.75 -7.60 -17.08
C ASN A 135 -3.35 -8.04 -17.55
N ARG A 136 -2.29 -7.68 -16.80
CA ARG A 136 -0.91 -8.11 -17.08
C ARG A 136 -0.77 -9.63 -16.93
N ARG A 137 -1.07 -10.34 -18.01
CA ARG A 137 -0.95 -11.81 -18.11
C ARG A 137 0.50 -12.31 -18.25
N ASN A 138 1.44 -11.42 -18.61
CA ASN A 138 2.81 -11.79 -18.96
C ASN A 138 3.80 -11.22 -17.93
N THR A 139 3.84 -11.83 -16.74
CA THR A 139 4.80 -11.50 -15.68
C THR A 139 5.80 -12.63 -15.52
N THR A 140 6.75 -12.77 -16.46
CA THR A 140 7.71 -13.91 -16.42
C THR A 140 8.83 -13.72 -15.41
N SER A 141 9.09 -12.50 -14.93
CA SER A 141 10.18 -12.22 -13.99
C SER A 141 9.75 -12.01 -12.54
N CYS A 142 8.55 -11.47 -12.28
CA CYS A 142 8.16 -11.07 -10.92
C CYS A 142 6.69 -11.32 -10.61
N ARG A 143 6.44 -12.00 -9.49
CA ARG A 143 5.09 -12.28 -8.98
C ARG A 143 4.77 -11.48 -7.71
N LYS A 144 5.79 -11.03 -6.97
CA LYS A 144 5.64 -10.42 -5.65
C LYS A 144 5.83 -8.91 -5.72
N TYR A 145 4.79 -8.17 -5.38
CA TYR A 145 4.76 -6.72 -5.47
C TYR A 145 4.45 -6.08 -4.11
N TYR A 146 5.17 -5.01 -3.78
CA TYR A 146 5.00 -4.26 -2.54
C TYR A 146 4.58 -2.82 -2.83
N LEU A 147 3.72 -2.27 -1.99
CA LEU A 147 3.25 -0.88 -2.06
C LEU A 147 2.98 -0.36 -0.66
N ILE A 148 2.88 0.96 -0.53
CA ILE A 148 2.50 1.63 0.72
C ILE A 148 1.10 2.21 0.54
N THR A 149 0.28 2.14 1.59
CA THR A 149 -1.06 2.74 1.60
C THR A 149 -1.22 3.66 2.82
N GLY A 150 -2.24 4.51 2.80
CA GLY A 150 -2.66 5.29 3.97
C GLY A 150 -3.44 4.46 5.00
N PRO A 151 -3.70 5.03 6.19
CA PRO A 151 -4.55 4.40 7.22
C PRO A 151 -6.05 4.65 7.02
N HIS A 152 -6.43 5.73 6.34
CA HIS A 152 -7.82 6.16 6.18
C HIS A 152 -8.04 6.83 4.81
N GLY A 153 -9.31 7.07 4.48
CA GLY A 153 -9.71 7.79 3.27
C GLY A 153 -9.62 6.94 2.02
N ASP A 154 -8.93 7.45 1.00
CA ASP A 154 -8.73 6.77 -0.28
C ASP A 154 -7.60 5.72 -0.25
N PHE A 155 -6.86 5.62 0.85
CA PHE A 155 -5.67 4.76 1.05
C PHE A 155 -4.53 4.94 0.03
N ALA A 156 -4.74 5.71 -1.04
CA ALA A 156 -3.82 5.86 -2.15
C ALA A 156 -2.53 6.55 -1.71
N ARG A 157 -1.39 6.10 -2.25
CA ARG A 157 -0.10 6.76 -2.07
C ARG A 157 0.65 6.69 -3.39
N LYS A 158 1.23 7.83 -3.78
CA LYS A 158 2.27 7.82 -4.81
C LYS A 158 3.53 7.24 -4.15
N SER A 159 3.72 5.94 -4.31
CA SER A 159 4.80 5.16 -3.71
C SER A 159 6.14 5.52 -4.37
N ALA A 160 6.69 6.68 -4.03
CA ALA A 160 8.12 6.95 -4.23
C ALA A 160 8.85 6.51 -2.95
N PRO A 161 9.72 5.48 -2.98
CA PRO A 161 10.65 5.26 -1.88
C PRO A 161 11.45 6.55 -1.71
N LYS A 162 11.61 7.01 -0.46
CA LYS A 162 12.46 8.18 -0.15
C LYS A 162 13.93 7.82 -0.44
N TYR A 163 14.33 7.91 -1.70
CA TYR A 163 15.71 7.72 -2.10
C TYR A 163 16.51 8.94 -1.63
N LYS A 164 17.29 8.78 -0.55
CA LYS A 164 18.40 9.69 -0.27
C LYS A 164 19.40 9.51 -1.42
N ARG A 165 19.39 10.44 -2.37
CA ARG A 165 20.46 10.59 -3.35
C ARG A 165 21.72 10.97 -2.59
N THR A 166 22.54 9.99 -2.23
CA THR A 166 23.89 10.24 -1.70
C THR A 166 24.76 10.74 -2.85
N ARG A 167 24.66 12.04 -3.14
CA ARG A 167 25.83 12.80 -3.56
C ARG A 167 26.45 13.25 -2.25
N THR A 168 27.70 12.87 -2.01
CA THR A 168 28.65 13.50 -1.08
C THR A 168 28.06 14.66 -0.24
N GLU A 169 28.16 14.54 1.08
CA GLU A 169 27.95 15.56 2.13
C GLU A 169 26.82 15.23 3.13
N THR A 170 27.27 14.86 4.34
CA THR A 170 26.70 15.03 5.70
C THR A 170 25.25 14.62 6.05
N PHE A 171 25.17 13.83 7.12
CA PHE A 171 23.96 13.28 7.73
C PHE A 171 23.12 14.33 8.45
N SER A 172 21.81 14.38 8.17
CA SER A 172 20.81 14.75 9.16
C SER A 172 19.50 13.98 8.94
N LEU A 173 18.84 13.64 10.06
CA LEU A 173 17.58 12.90 10.19
C LEU A 173 16.46 13.92 10.44
N ILE A 174 15.40 13.93 9.63
CA ILE A 174 14.15 14.60 9.99
C ILE A 174 12.93 13.74 9.61
N SER A 175 12.11 13.50 10.64
CA SER A 175 10.75 12.97 10.62
C SER A 175 9.76 13.97 10.00
N CYS A 176 8.69 13.48 9.37
CA CYS A 176 7.51 14.33 9.15
C CYS A 176 6.31 13.67 9.80
N ILE A 177 5.98 14.17 10.99
CA ILE A 177 4.61 14.28 11.52
C ILE A 177 4.01 15.53 10.87
N LEU A 178 2.74 15.47 10.49
CA LEU A 178 1.93 16.57 9.96
C LEU A 178 2.00 17.83 10.87
N PRO A 179 2.02 19.07 10.35
CA PRO A 179 1.83 20.24 11.21
C PRO A 179 0.36 20.65 11.25
N GLU A 180 -0.19 20.72 12.46
CA GLU A 180 -1.29 21.63 12.77
C GLU A 180 -0.78 23.09 12.80
N GLY A 181 -1.63 24.01 12.33
CA GLY A 181 -1.84 25.29 13.01
C GLY A 181 -0.79 26.41 12.91
N SER A 182 -1.15 27.41 12.10
CA SER A 182 -1.12 28.85 12.43
C SER A 182 0.15 29.71 12.22
N ALA A 183 -0.15 30.94 11.79
CA ALA A 183 0.56 32.21 11.98
C ALA A 183 1.65 32.66 10.97
N SER A 184 1.19 33.49 10.02
CA SER A 184 1.62 34.89 9.81
C SER A 184 2.96 35.28 9.15
N ILE A 185 2.86 35.85 7.92
CA ILE A 185 3.45 37.14 7.41
C ILE A 185 5.01 37.19 7.23
N PRO A 186 5.64 37.92 6.24
CA PRO A 186 5.13 38.96 5.33
C PRO A 186 5.43 38.81 3.82
N LEU A 187 4.68 39.64 3.07
CA LEU A 187 4.90 40.15 1.72
C LEU A 187 6.35 40.54 1.39
N LEU A 188 6.81 40.11 0.22
CA LEU A 188 7.85 40.77 -0.56
C LEU A 188 7.21 41.41 -1.81
N ARG A 189 7.12 42.74 -1.79
CA ARG A 189 7.05 43.56 -3.02
C ARG A 189 8.44 43.60 -3.65
N SER A 190 8.49 43.46 -4.96
CA SER A 190 9.03 44.47 -5.90
C SER A 190 9.27 43.86 -7.26
N ILE A 191 8.35 44.14 -8.20
CA ILE A 191 8.69 44.28 -9.62
C ILE A 191 8.06 45.61 -10.04
N GLU A 192 8.90 46.64 -10.17
CA GLU A 192 8.58 47.85 -10.90
C GLU A 192 8.66 47.55 -12.41
N MET A 193 7.62 47.90 -13.15
CA MET A 193 7.76 48.32 -14.54
C MET A 193 6.75 49.43 -14.85
N GLY A 194 7.28 50.56 -15.34
CA GLY A 194 6.62 51.43 -16.31
C GLY A 194 5.45 52.27 -15.82
N GLY A 195 5.70 53.56 -15.58
CA GLY A 195 4.67 54.52 -15.19
C GLY A 195 3.76 54.96 -16.34
N ASP A 196 2.61 55.51 -15.94
CA ASP A 196 2.09 56.72 -16.56
C ASP A 196 1.31 57.53 -15.50
N LYS A 197 1.48 58.85 -15.53
CA LYS A 197 0.84 59.80 -14.60
C LYS A 197 -0.42 60.34 -15.25
N GLU A 198 -1.58 60.23 -14.60
CA GLU A 198 -2.53 61.35 -14.64
C GLU A 198 -3.47 61.43 -13.43
N LYS A 199 -3.62 62.67 -12.95
CA LYS A 199 -4.42 63.13 -11.81
C LYS A 199 -5.91 63.12 -12.14
N ARG A 200 -6.77 62.87 -11.14
CA ARG A 200 -7.85 63.82 -10.74
C ARG A 200 -8.61 63.38 -9.48
N ASN A 201 -8.96 64.40 -8.71
CA ASN A 201 -9.70 64.43 -7.43
C ASN A 201 -11.21 64.16 -7.58
N SER A 202 -11.84 64.01 -6.40
CA SER A 202 -13.28 64.20 -6.07
C SER A 202 -14.14 62.97 -6.37
N THR A 203 -14.96 62.45 -5.46
CA THR A 203 -15.75 63.09 -4.39
C THR A 203 -16.17 62.03 -3.38
#